data_AF-A0A7V0MZ03-F1
#
_entry.id   AF-A0A7V0MZ03-F1
#
_cell.length_a   1.000
_cell.length_b   1.000
_cell.length_c   1.000
_cell.angle_alpha   90.00
_cell.angle_beta   90.00
_cell.angle_gamma   90.00
#
_symmetry.space_group_name_H-M   'P 1'
#
loop_
_entity.id
_entity.type
_entity.pdbx_description
1 polymer ?
#
loop_
_entity_poly.entity_id
_entity_poly.type
_entity_poly.pdbx_seq_one_letter_code
_entity_poly.pdbx_strand_id
1 'polypeptide(L)'
;MLADFVVVKLDACSQKTFEEVNRPDKKIKIADIIEGIKKFREVYRRRLGLQMMFVNKNKDEAGELAYLANHIKPEEVQINTPLRPCKEKPLCREEILKIKETFLSICRNTRIISVYDERKFNDVSPISKEDTLIRRGKVIERR
;
A
#
# COMPACT_ATOMS: atom_id res chain seq x y z
N MET A 1 -16.10 14.17 -11.44
CA MET A 1 -14.77 13.53 -11.60
C MET A 1 -14.94 12.24 -12.41
N LEU A 2 -14.11 12.00 -13.44
CA LEU A 2 -14.33 10.91 -14.42
C LEU A 2 -13.59 9.59 -14.10
N ALA A 3 -12.64 9.57 -13.17
CA ALA A 3 -11.94 8.33 -12.81
C ALA A 3 -12.91 7.36 -12.11
N ASP A 4 -12.93 6.07 -12.51
CA ASP A 4 -13.77 5.04 -11.89
C ASP A 4 -13.19 4.51 -10.57
N PHE A 5 -11.85 4.48 -10.49
CA PHE A 5 -11.11 4.02 -9.34
C PHE A 5 -9.89 4.92 -9.10
N VAL A 6 -9.77 5.44 -7.89
CA VAL A 6 -8.59 6.18 -7.44
C VAL A 6 -7.97 5.40 -6.30
N VAL A 7 -6.66 5.16 -6.38
CA VAL A 7 -5.91 4.48 -5.31
C VAL A 7 -4.90 5.46 -4.76
N VAL A 8 -4.99 5.74 -3.45
CA VAL A 8 -4.09 6.67 -2.77
C VAL A 8 -3.09 5.88 -1.93
N LYS A 9 -1.83 6.30 -1.96
CA LYS A 9 -0.77 5.69 -1.18
C LYS A 9 -0.67 6.34 0.20
N LEU A 10 -0.65 5.53 1.26
CA LEU A 10 -0.58 5.98 2.65
C LEU A 10 0.18 4.96 3.49
N ASP A 11 1.48 5.20 3.70
CA ASP A 11 2.37 4.22 4.33
C ASP A 11 2.75 4.59 5.79
N ALA A 12 2.25 5.70 6.31
CA ALA A 12 2.58 6.21 7.64
C ALA A 12 1.42 7.01 8.25
N CYS A 13 1.25 6.94 9.57
CA CYS A 13 0.29 7.78 10.30
C CYS A 13 0.94 8.88 11.14
N SER A 14 2.27 8.87 11.29
CA SER A 14 3.05 9.87 12.00
C SER A 14 4.09 10.52 11.10
N GLN A 15 4.50 11.77 11.40
CA GLN A 15 5.52 12.47 10.62
C GLN A 15 6.86 11.74 10.68
N LYS A 16 7.21 11.17 11.84
CA LYS A 16 8.41 10.36 12.04
C LYS A 16 8.44 9.17 11.07
N THR A 17 7.39 8.36 11.05
CA THR A 17 7.34 7.17 10.18
C THR A 17 7.27 7.55 8.71
N PHE A 18 6.59 8.67 8.38
CA PHE A 18 6.56 9.21 7.03
C PHE A 18 7.96 9.60 6.54
N GLU A 19 8.78 10.21 7.40
CA GLU A 19 10.17 10.55 7.09
C GLU A 19 11.05 9.30 6.92
N GLU A 20 10.88 8.29 7.77
CA GLU A 20 11.67 7.06 7.73
C GLU A 20 11.36 6.16 6.51
N VAL A 21 10.07 6.08 6.14
CA VAL A 21 9.56 5.21 5.07
C VAL A 21 9.54 5.92 3.74
N ASN A 22 8.84 7.06 3.64
CA ASN A 22 8.61 7.77 2.38
C ASN A 22 9.74 8.73 2.02
N ARG A 23 10.53 9.19 3.01
CA ARG A 23 11.65 10.13 2.83
C ARG A 23 11.22 11.35 1.99
N PRO A 24 10.17 12.06 2.40
CA PRO A 24 9.62 13.18 1.65
C PRO A 24 10.59 14.38 1.67
N ASP A 25 10.31 15.37 0.83
CA ASP A 25 10.88 16.70 1.02
C ASP A 25 10.44 17.27 2.38
N LYS A 26 11.33 18.01 3.07
CA LYS A 26 11.10 18.55 4.41
C LYS A 26 9.86 19.45 4.54
N LYS A 27 9.39 20.02 3.43
CA LYS A 27 8.20 20.88 3.42
C LYS A 27 6.89 20.10 3.41
N ILE A 28 6.92 18.80 3.12
CA ILE A 28 5.73 17.95 3.01
C ILE A 28 5.42 17.34 4.38
N LYS A 29 4.23 17.62 4.90
CA LYS A 29 3.75 17.06 6.16
C LYS A 29 2.73 15.96 5.90
N ILE A 30 2.84 14.86 6.65
CA ILE A 30 1.88 13.76 6.56
C ILE A 30 0.45 14.20 6.94
N ALA A 31 0.32 15.16 7.86
CA ALA A 31 -0.97 15.70 8.29
C ALA A 31 -1.74 16.31 7.12
N ASP A 32 -1.06 17.08 6.26
CA ASP A 32 -1.67 17.72 5.09
C ASP A 32 -2.13 16.68 4.06
N ILE A 33 -1.36 15.59 3.89
CA ILE A 33 -1.72 14.46 3.04
C ILE A 33 -2.97 13.77 3.57
N ILE A 34 -3.01 13.46 4.87
CA ILE A 34 -4.14 12.80 5.51
C ILE A 34 -5.40 13.67 5.39
N GLU A 35 -5.29 14.97 5.65
CA GLU A 35 -6.40 15.91 5.51
C GLU A 35 -6.89 16.00 4.06
N GLY A 36 -5.96 16.06 3.10
CA GLY A 36 -6.26 16.03 1.68
C GLY A 36 -7.02 14.77 1.27
N ILE A 37 -6.64 13.60 1.78
CA ILE A 37 -7.35 12.33 1.53
C ILE A 37 -8.77 12.36 2.09
N LYS A 38 -8.96 12.88 3.31
CA LYS A 38 -10.29 13.02 3.92
C LYS A 38 -11.19 13.96 3.11
N LYS A 39 -10.70 15.15 2.77
CA LYS A 39 -11.42 16.11 1.92
C LYS A 39 -11.73 15.53 0.54
N PHE A 40 -10.77 14.81 -0.04
CA PHE A 40 -10.97 14.14 -1.32
C PHE A 40 -12.10 13.11 -1.25
N ARG A 41 -12.16 12.33 -0.17
CA ARG A 41 -13.22 11.34 0.02
C ARG A 41 -14.61 11.96 0.06
N GLU A 42 -14.78 13.13 0.67
CA GLU A 42 -16.07 13.81 0.79
C GLU A 42 -16.69 14.15 -0.58
N VAL A 43 -15.84 14.52 -1.54
CA VAL A 43 -16.26 14.92 -2.89
C VAL A 43 -16.23 13.76 -3.88
N TYR A 44 -15.36 12.77 -3.67
CA TYR A 44 -15.17 11.64 -4.57
C TYR A 44 -16.05 10.46 -4.19
N ARG A 45 -17.15 10.29 -4.94
CA ARG A 45 -18.22 9.30 -4.69
C ARG A 45 -18.03 7.95 -5.37
N ARG A 46 -16.96 7.79 -6.15
CA ARG A 46 -16.65 6.53 -6.83
C ARG A 46 -15.68 5.71 -5.99
N ARG A 47 -15.14 4.63 -6.55
CA ARG A 47 -14.31 3.68 -5.81
C ARG A 47 -12.98 4.33 -5.42
N LEU A 48 -12.70 4.36 -4.14
CA LEU A 48 -11.45 4.79 -3.51
C LEU A 48 -10.75 3.58 -2.90
N GLY A 49 -9.46 3.44 -3.20
CA GLY A 49 -8.58 2.46 -2.59
C GLY A 49 -7.50 3.16 -1.77
N LEU A 50 -7.09 2.55 -0.66
CA LEU A 50 -5.84 2.89 0.01
C LEU A 50 -4.82 1.80 -0.28
N GLN A 51 -3.63 2.18 -0.71
CA GLN A 51 -2.50 1.28 -0.84
C GLN A 51 -1.50 1.60 0.27
N MET A 52 -1.15 0.59 1.06
CA MET A 52 -0.25 0.71 2.19
C MET A 52 0.87 -0.30 2.04
N MET A 53 2.12 0.17 2.06
CA MET A 53 3.32 -0.65 1.99
C MET A 53 3.92 -0.79 3.39
N PHE A 54 3.94 -2.01 3.91
CA PHE A 54 4.50 -2.34 5.20
C PHE A 54 5.92 -2.91 5.09
N VAL A 55 6.79 -2.40 5.97
CA VAL A 55 8.18 -2.77 6.19
C VAL A 55 8.44 -2.78 7.70
N ASN A 56 9.64 -3.18 8.13
CA ASN A 56 9.96 -3.24 9.56
C ASN A 56 9.77 -1.91 10.31
N LYS A 57 9.87 -0.77 9.63
CA LYS A 57 9.78 0.57 10.24
C LYS A 57 8.35 1.01 10.57
N ASN A 58 7.33 0.46 9.92
CA ASN A 58 5.93 0.87 10.09
C ASN A 58 4.98 -0.28 10.43
N LYS A 59 5.46 -1.53 10.48
CA LYS A 59 4.61 -2.70 10.78
C LYS A 59 3.88 -2.59 12.13
N ASP A 60 4.50 -1.93 13.09
CA ASP A 60 3.94 -1.74 14.43
C ASP A 60 2.87 -0.62 14.46
N GLU A 61 2.76 0.21 13.42
CA GLU A 61 1.69 1.23 13.25
C GLU A 61 0.45 0.67 12.52
N ALA A 62 0.35 -0.66 12.33
CA ALA A 62 -0.74 -1.27 11.58
C ALA A 62 -2.13 -0.95 12.16
N GLY A 63 -2.26 -0.86 13.49
CA GLY A 63 -3.53 -0.53 14.15
C GLY A 63 -3.98 0.89 13.85
N GLU A 64 -3.07 1.84 13.94
CA GLU A 64 -3.26 3.27 13.74
C GLU A 64 -3.60 3.56 12.28
N LEU A 65 -2.89 2.91 11.34
CA LEU A 65 -3.22 2.95 9.92
C LEU A 65 -4.59 2.33 9.63
N ALA A 66 -4.97 1.26 10.31
CA ALA A 66 -6.31 0.66 10.19
C ALA A 66 -7.40 1.59 10.73
N TYR A 67 -7.19 2.25 11.87
CA TYR A 67 -8.12 3.27 12.38
C TYR A 67 -8.27 4.43 11.40
N LEU A 68 -7.16 4.88 10.84
CA LEU A 68 -7.16 5.95 9.84
C LEU A 68 -7.91 5.53 8.57
N ALA A 69 -7.68 4.31 8.08
CA ALA A 69 -8.44 3.75 6.95
C ALA A 69 -9.94 3.66 7.25
N ASN A 70 -10.32 3.18 8.44
CA ASN A 70 -11.72 3.09 8.86
C ASN A 70 -12.40 4.46 8.95
N HIS A 71 -11.66 5.51 9.30
CA HIS A 71 -12.16 6.88 9.29
C HIS A 71 -12.33 7.42 7.86
N ILE A 72 -11.41 7.10 6.95
CA ILE A 72 -11.48 7.49 5.52
C ILE A 72 -12.59 6.70 4.78
N LYS A 73 -12.93 5.49 5.23
CA LYS A 73 -13.94 4.61 4.61
C LYS A 73 -13.73 4.38 3.09
N PRO A 74 -12.53 3.88 2.68
CA PRO A 74 -12.33 3.45 1.31
C PRO A 74 -13.10 2.16 1.02
N GLU A 75 -13.37 1.89 -0.26
CA GLU A 75 -13.94 0.62 -0.70
C GLU A 75 -12.91 -0.51 -0.61
N GLU A 76 -11.61 -0.21 -0.69
CA GLU A 76 -10.54 -1.19 -0.65
C GLU A 76 -9.29 -0.70 0.09
N VAL A 77 -8.65 -1.58 0.85
CA VAL A 77 -7.28 -1.40 1.35
C VAL A 77 -6.39 -2.51 0.81
N GLN A 78 -5.25 -2.13 0.24
CA GLN A 78 -4.23 -3.01 -0.32
C GLN A 78 -3.01 -3.02 0.59
N ILE A 79 -2.81 -4.12 1.31
CA ILE A 79 -1.69 -4.35 2.22
C ILE A 79 -0.54 -4.99 1.45
N ASN A 80 0.56 -4.27 1.29
CA ASN A 80 1.70 -4.71 0.49
C ASN A 80 3.00 -4.72 1.28
N THR A 81 4.02 -5.37 0.73
CA THR A 81 5.42 -5.28 1.17
C THR A 81 6.33 -5.30 -0.08
N PRO A 82 7.53 -4.69 -0.09
CA PRO A 82 8.30 -4.54 -1.32
C PRO A 82 8.94 -5.87 -1.75
N LEU A 83 8.28 -6.57 -2.69
CA LEU A 83 8.80 -7.82 -3.26
C LEU A 83 9.86 -7.63 -4.36
N ARG A 84 10.10 -6.39 -4.78
CA ARG A 84 11.18 -6.07 -5.71
C ARG A 84 12.48 -5.87 -4.94
N PRO A 85 13.64 -6.20 -5.53
CA PRO A 85 14.93 -5.87 -4.94
C PRO A 85 15.01 -4.39 -4.58
N CYS A 86 15.14 -4.08 -3.31
CA CYS A 86 15.31 -2.73 -2.79
C CYS A 86 16.02 -2.77 -1.42
N LYS A 87 16.27 -1.60 -0.82
CA LYS A 87 16.98 -1.49 0.47
C LYS A 87 16.18 -2.02 1.67
N GLU A 88 14.85 -2.05 1.56
CA GLU A 88 13.97 -2.55 2.62
C GLU A 88 13.70 -4.05 2.41
N LYS A 89 13.80 -4.84 3.47
CA LYS A 89 13.44 -6.27 3.41
C LYS A 89 11.91 -6.41 3.40
N PRO A 90 11.34 -7.30 2.56
CA PRO A 90 9.92 -7.60 2.63
C PRO A 90 9.59 -8.26 3.96
N LEU A 91 8.41 -7.95 4.49
CA LEU A 91 7.83 -8.68 5.60
C LEU A 91 7.45 -10.09 5.15
N CYS A 92 7.52 -11.06 6.04
CA CYS A 92 7.11 -12.42 5.70
C CYS A 92 5.57 -12.54 5.59
N ARG A 93 5.10 -13.70 5.11
CA ARG A 93 3.67 -13.96 4.93
C ARG A 93 2.93 -13.85 6.27
N GLU A 94 3.51 -14.38 7.34
CA GLU A 94 2.92 -14.40 8.68
C GLU A 94 2.78 -12.98 9.25
N GLU A 95 3.77 -12.10 9.03
CA GLU A 95 3.70 -10.70 9.44
C GLU A 95 2.59 -9.95 8.68
N ILE A 96 2.49 -10.14 7.37
CA ILE A 96 1.44 -9.51 6.56
C ILE A 96 0.05 -10.05 6.92
N LEU A 97 -0.08 -11.34 7.25
CA LEU A 97 -1.34 -11.91 7.71
C LEU A 97 -1.80 -11.28 9.02
N LYS A 98 -0.91 -11.09 10.00
CA LYS A 98 -1.24 -10.39 11.26
C LYS A 98 -1.74 -8.96 11.00
N ILE A 99 -1.05 -8.21 10.14
CA ILE A 99 -1.48 -6.87 9.74
C ILE A 99 -2.86 -6.93 9.07
N LYS A 100 -3.07 -7.88 8.17
CA LYS A 100 -4.38 -8.08 7.51
C LYS A 100 -5.50 -8.36 8.51
N GLU A 101 -5.26 -9.21 9.52
CA GLU A 101 -6.21 -9.50 10.59
C GLU A 101 -6.57 -8.26 11.40
N THR A 102 -5.57 -7.41 11.74
CA THR A 102 -5.82 -6.10 12.37
C THR A 102 -6.77 -5.26 11.52
N PHE A 103 -6.52 -5.13 10.22
CA PHE A 103 -7.40 -4.38 9.33
C PHE A 103 -8.80 -4.98 9.22
N LEU A 104 -8.93 -6.30 9.13
CA LEU A 104 -10.23 -6.98 9.08
C LEU A 104 -11.06 -6.76 10.34
N SER A 105 -10.42 -6.73 11.52
CA SER A 105 -11.10 -6.49 12.79
C SER A 105 -11.64 -5.06 12.94
N ILE A 106 -10.93 -4.06 12.41
CA ILE A 106 -11.28 -2.64 12.52
C ILE A 106 -12.15 -2.16 11.35
N CYS A 107 -11.80 -2.53 10.11
CA CYS A 107 -12.40 -2.02 8.88
C CYS A 107 -13.48 -2.96 8.31
N ARG A 108 -14.56 -3.20 9.07
CA ARG A 108 -15.58 -4.24 8.75
C ARG A 108 -16.29 -4.08 7.39
N ASN A 109 -16.37 -2.86 6.87
CA ASN A 109 -17.09 -2.54 5.62
C ASN A 109 -16.14 -2.27 4.43
N THR A 110 -14.85 -2.58 4.57
CA THR A 110 -13.83 -2.30 3.55
C THR A 110 -13.23 -3.60 3.06
N ARG A 111 -13.04 -3.74 1.74
CA ARG A 111 -12.37 -4.90 1.18
C ARG A 111 -10.88 -4.85 1.50
N ILE A 112 -10.37 -5.84 2.23
CA ILE A 112 -8.94 -5.93 2.56
C ILE A 112 -8.26 -6.98 1.67
N ILE A 113 -7.27 -6.57 0.90
CA ILE A 113 -6.46 -7.48 0.08
C ILE A 113 -4.98 -7.37 0.47
N SER A 114 -4.24 -8.46 0.32
CA SER A 114 -2.80 -8.49 0.59
C SER A 114 -1.98 -8.90 -0.64
N VAL A 115 -0.69 -8.55 -0.64
CA VAL A 115 0.26 -8.99 -1.66
C VAL A 115 0.40 -10.52 -1.75
N TYR A 116 0.13 -11.22 -0.65
CA TYR A 116 0.25 -12.67 -0.55
C TYR A 116 -1.06 -13.43 -0.74
N ASP A 117 -2.17 -12.72 -0.98
CA ASP A 117 -3.44 -13.34 -1.34
C ASP A 117 -3.34 -14.04 -2.69
N GLU A 118 -4.03 -15.17 -2.83
CA GLU A 118 -4.13 -15.87 -4.10
C GLU A 118 -4.81 -14.98 -5.14
N ARG A 119 -4.07 -14.60 -6.18
CA ARG A 119 -4.63 -13.88 -7.32
C ARG A 119 -4.98 -14.88 -8.41
N LYS A 120 -6.22 -14.83 -8.89
CA LYS A 120 -6.58 -15.38 -10.20
C LYS A 120 -5.88 -14.52 -11.25
N PHE A 121 -4.68 -14.91 -11.65
CA PHE A 121 -4.04 -14.30 -12.81
C PHE A 121 -4.79 -14.80 -14.05
N ASN A 122 -5.21 -13.88 -14.91
CA ASN A 122 -5.47 -14.25 -16.29
C ASN A 122 -4.14 -14.72 -16.88
N ASP A 123 -4.17 -15.75 -17.72
CA ASP A 123 -2.98 -16.27 -18.37
C ASP A 123 -2.43 -15.17 -19.31
N VAL A 124 -1.41 -14.45 -18.84
CA VAL A 124 -0.81 -13.32 -19.56
C VAL A 124 0.66 -13.59 -19.81
N SER A 125 1.04 -13.59 -21.08
CA SER A 125 2.44 -13.74 -21.50
C SER A 125 3.09 -12.37 -21.68
N PRO A 126 4.30 -12.14 -21.16
CA PRO A 126 5.03 -10.91 -21.42
C PRO A 126 5.43 -10.82 -22.89
N ILE A 127 5.35 -9.62 -23.48
CA ILE A 127 5.83 -9.35 -24.84
C ILE A 127 7.32 -9.70 -24.98
N SER A 128 8.12 -9.38 -23.95
CA SER A 128 9.54 -9.74 -23.83
C SER A 128 9.83 -10.17 -22.38
N LYS A 129 10.30 -11.40 -22.19
CA LYS A 129 10.67 -11.92 -20.86
C LYS A 129 11.88 -11.17 -20.29
N GLU A 130 12.87 -10.90 -21.13
CA GLU A 130 14.11 -10.22 -20.75
C GLU A 130 13.84 -8.78 -20.30
N ASP A 131 13.09 -8.00 -21.08
CA ASP A 131 12.73 -6.62 -20.70
C ASP A 131 11.90 -6.60 -19.43
N THR A 132 11.04 -7.61 -19.23
CA THR A 132 10.24 -7.75 -18.01
C THR A 132 11.13 -7.99 -16.79
N LEU A 133 12.20 -8.78 -16.91
CA LEU A 133 13.15 -9.04 -15.83
C LEU A 133 13.96 -7.78 -15.49
N ILE A 134 14.45 -7.06 -16.51
CA ILE A 134 15.18 -5.79 -16.35
C ILE A 134 14.31 -4.76 -15.63
N ARG A 135 13.06 -4.56 -16.08
CA ARG A 135 12.11 -3.61 -15.45
C ARG A 135 11.74 -3.98 -14.01
N ARG A 136 11.87 -5.26 -13.65
CA ARG A 136 11.64 -5.74 -12.27
C ARG A 136 12.89 -5.66 -11.39
N GLY A 137 14.01 -5.18 -11.92
CA GLY A 137 15.27 -5.08 -11.19
C GLY A 137 15.87 -6.45 -10.87
N LYS A 138 15.47 -7.51 -11.58
CA LYS A 138 16.10 -8.82 -11.46
C LYS A 138 17.38 -8.81 -12.29
N VAL A 139 18.51 -9.09 -11.65
CA VAL A 139 19.80 -9.20 -12.34
C VAL A 139 19.69 -10.37 -13.32
N ILE A 140 19.78 -10.07 -14.61
CA ILE A 140 20.09 -11.07 -15.62
C ILE A 140 21.60 -11.20 -15.56
N GLU A 141 22.11 -12.31 -15.03
CA GLU A 141 23.53 -12.64 -15.21
C GLU A 141 23.78 -12.72 -16.71
N ARG A 142 24.39 -11.69 -17.28
CA ARG A 142 24.98 -11.78 -18.62
C ARG A 142 26.22 -12.68 -18.46
N ARG A 143 26.08 -13.94 -18.88
CA ARG A 143 27.22 -14.81 -19.15
C ARG A 143 28.07 -14.22 -20.27
#